data_AF-A0A818QVG1-F1
#
_entry.id   AF-A0A818QVG1-F1
#
_cell.length_a   1.000
_cell.length_b   1.000
_cell.length_c   1.000
_cell.angle_alpha   90.00
_cell.angle_beta   90.00
_cell.angle_gamma   90.00
#
_symmetry.space_group_name_H-M   'P 1'
#
loop_
_entity.id
_entity.type
_entity.pdbx_description
1 polymer ?
#
loop_
_entity_poly.entity_id
_entity_poly.type
_entity_poly.pdbx_seq_one_letter_code
_entity_poly.pdbx_strand_id
1 'polypeptide(L)'
;MDQDDDQYRWESATGNAINQNNRRKELAQLPNVRLGMMRHRYVVLDMSDAMKDQDLRPNRLFCSIELLKEFIFMYFDSNPTISNRLNNHTKETVKKK
;
A
#
# COMPACT_ATOMS: atom_id res chain seq x y z
N MET A 1 22.70 27.31 -28.18
CA MET A 1 21.74 26.19 -28.15
C MET A 1 21.16 26.20 -26.73
N ASP A 2 20.32 27.16 -26.36
CA ASP A 2 20.11 27.40 -24.90
C ASP A 2 18.74 28.03 -24.53
N GLN A 3 17.76 28.10 -25.44
CA GLN A 3 16.44 28.69 -25.12
C GLN A 3 15.33 27.65 -24.95
N ASP A 4 15.37 26.56 -25.72
CA ASP A 4 14.34 25.52 -25.66
C ASP A 4 14.49 24.60 -24.43
N ASP A 5 15.73 24.34 -23.99
CA ASP A 5 16.03 23.48 -22.83
C ASP A 5 15.60 24.11 -21.50
N ASP A 6 15.79 25.42 -21.36
CA ASP A 6 15.36 26.15 -20.18
C ASP A 6 13.83 26.16 -20.11
N GLN A 7 13.14 26.43 -21.23
CA GLN A 7 11.68 26.44 -21.27
C GLN A 7 11.07 25.07 -20.91
N TYR A 8 11.63 23.97 -21.42
CA TYR A 8 11.18 22.62 -21.10
C TYR A 8 11.39 22.25 -19.61
N ARG A 9 12.47 22.75 -19.00
CA ARG A 9 12.76 22.59 -17.57
C ARG A 9 11.78 23.34 -16.69
N TRP A 10 11.34 24.53 -17.08
CA TRP A 10 10.33 25.31 -16.36
C TRP A 10 8.94 24.68 -16.48
N GLU A 11 8.56 24.20 -17.67
CA GLU A 11 7.29 23.49 -17.85
C GLU A 11 7.23 22.21 -17.01
N SER A 12 8.32 21.45 -16.96
CA SER A 12 8.45 20.26 -16.11
C SER A 12 8.40 20.58 -14.61
N ALA A 13 9.08 21.65 -14.17
CA ALA A 13 9.06 22.09 -12.77
C ALA A 13 7.65 22.56 -12.35
N THR A 14 6.95 23.27 -13.24
CA THR A 14 5.59 23.75 -13.00
C THR A 14 4.60 22.59 -12.98
N GLY A 15 4.72 21.63 -13.91
CA GLY A 15 3.94 20.40 -13.94
C GLY A 15 4.12 19.57 -12.66
N ASN A 16 5.36 19.41 -12.20
CA ASN A 16 5.65 18.73 -10.93
C ASN A 16 5.07 19.47 -9.72
N ALA A 17 5.15 20.80 -9.69
CA ALA A 17 4.58 21.61 -8.61
C ALA A 17 3.04 21.50 -8.57
N ILE A 18 2.39 21.51 -9.74
CA ILE A 18 0.93 21.32 -9.87
C ILE A 18 0.53 19.92 -9.38
N ASN A 19 1.24 18.88 -9.80
CA ASN A 19 0.96 17.50 -9.38
C ASN A 19 1.15 17.32 -7.86
N GLN A 20 2.19 17.93 -7.29
CA GLN A 20 2.44 17.89 -5.85
C GLN A 20 1.36 18.64 -5.06
N ASN A 21 0.90 19.78 -5.58
CA ASN A 21 -0.21 20.54 -4.98
C ASN A 21 -1.54 19.76 -5.04
N ASN A 22 -1.83 19.12 -6.17
CA ASN A 22 -3.04 18.31 -6.34
C ASN A 22 -3.04 17.12 -5.37
N ARG A 23 -1.91 16.41 -5.23
CA ARG A 23 -1.76 15.33 -4.26
C ARG A 23 -1.92 15.80 -2.81
N ARG A 24 -1.41 16.99 -2.46
CA ARG A 24 -1.61 17.59 -1.13
C ARG A 24 -3.08 17.94 -0.87
N LYS A 25 -3.77 18.49 -1.87
CA LYS A 25 -5.21 18.80 -1.77
C LYS A 25 -6.07 17.55 -1.62
N GLU A 26 -5.74 16.48 -2.32
CA GLU A 26 -6.43 15.19 -2.23
C GLU A 26 -6.28 14.58 -0.83
N LEU A 27 -5.07 14.63 -0.26
CA LEU A 27 -4.82 14.19 1.12
C LEU A 27 -5.53 15.06 2.15
N ALA A 28 -5.64 16.37 1.92
CA ALA A 28 -6.31 17.31 2.82
C ALA A 28 -7.85 17.21 2.78
N GLN A 29 -8.41 16.64 1.71
CA GLN A 29 -9.85 16.43 1.57
C GLN A 29 -10.35 15.13 2.19
N LEU A 30 -9.47 14.30 2.76
CA LEU A 30 -9.90 13.13 3.53
C LEU A 30 -10.58 13.63 4.81
N PRO A 31 -11.92 13.51 4.94
CA PRO A 31 -12.59 13.92 6.16
C PRO A 31 -12.00 13.13 7.32
N ASN A 32 -11.76 13.78 8.45
CA ASN A 32 -11.31 13.13 9.66
C ASN A 32 -12.47 12.30 10.24
N VAL A 33 -12.75 11.15 9.61
CA VAL A 33 -13.82 10.24 10.00
C VAL A 33 -13.41 9.58 11.30
N ARG A 34 -14.31 9.58 12.30
CA ARG A 34 -14.16 8.79 13.53
C ARG A 34 -13.86 7.33 13.16
N LEU A 35 -12.62 6.91 13.33
CA LEU A 35 -12.15 5.55 13.05
C LEU A 35 -12.90 4.57 13.96
N GLY A 36 -13.81 3.78 13.39
CA GLY A 36 -14.32 2.58 14.04
C GLY A 36 -13.15 1.63 14.26
N MET A 37 -12.68 1.49 15.49
CA MET A 37 -11.38 0.92 15.86
C MET A 37 -11.22 -0.60 15.60
N MET A 38 -12.15 -1.23 14.89
CA MET A 38 -12.13 -2.66 14.58
C MET A 38 -12.47 -2.87 13.10
N ARG A 39 -11.43 -3.10 12.29
CA ARG A 39 -11.56 -3.41 10.86
C ARG A 39 -11.22 -4.86 10.62
N HIS A 40 -12.22 -5.66 10.23
CA HIS A 40 -12.00 -7.01 9.72
C HIS A 40 -11.72 -6.93 8.21
N ARG A 41 -10.57 -7.42 7.76
CA ARG A 41 -10.17 -7.38 6.35
C ARG A 41 -9.82 -8.80 5.91
N TYR A 42 -10.47 -9.27 4.85
CA TYR A 42 -10.17 -10.55 4.20
C TYR A 42 -9.42 -10.27 2.91
N VAL A 43 -8.37 -11.04 2.63
CA VAL A 43 -7.71 -11.06 1.32
C VAL A 43 -8.01 -12.40 0.68
N VAL A 44 -8.57 -12.37 -0.53
CA VAL A 44 -8.78 -13.56 -1.34
C VAL A 44 -7.74 -13.53 -2.45
N LEU A 45 -6.90 -14.56 -2.49
CA LEU A 45 -5.89 -14.71 -3.52
C LEU A 45 -6.42 -15.65 -4.60
N ASP A 46 -6.34 -15.24 -5.87
CA ASP A 46 -6.61 -16.15 -6.99
C ASP A 46 -5.47 -17.19 -7.10
N MET A 47 -5.85 -18.46 -7.21
CA MET A 47 -4.95 -19.60 -7.42
C MET A 47 -5.33 -20.39 -8.69
N SER A 48 -6.09 -19.78 -9.60
CA SER A 48 -6.42 -20.35 -10.90
C SER A 48 -5.19 -20.53 -11.78
N ASP A 49 -5.32 -21.32 -12.85
CA ASP A 49 -4.25 -21.53 -13.83
C ASP A 49 -3.83 -20.23 -14.53
N ALA A 50 -4.72 -19.24 -14.63
CA ALA A 50 -4.40 -17.92 -15.20
C ALA A 50 -3.31 -17.18 -14.42
N MET A 51 -3.05 -17.55 -13.16
CA MET A 51 -2.01 -16.96 -12.32
C MET A 51 -0.61 -17.52 -12.61
N LYS A 52 -0.49 -18.54 -13.48
CA LYS A 52 0.80 -19.07 -13.95
C LYS A 52 1.39 -18.26 -15.11
N ASP A 53 0.62 -17.36 -15.71
CA ASP A 53 1.09 -16.46 -16.77
C ASP A 53 2.29 -15.62 -16.31
N GLN A 54 3.20 -15.34 -17.24
CA GLN A 54 4.47 -14.65 -17.01
C GLN A 54 4.48 -13.21 -17.55
N ASP A 55 3.33 -12.56 -17.63
CA ASP A 55 3.25 -11.11 -17.91
C ASP A 55 3.88 -10.28 -16.78
N LEU A 56 3.81 -10.79 -15.55
CA LEU A 56 4.61 -10.38 -14.40
C LEU A 56 5.71 -11.42 -14.13
N ARG A 57 6.94 -10.97 -13.84
CA ARG A 57 8.08 -11.87 -13.63
C ARG A 57 8.21 -12.26 -12.16
N PRO A 58 8.38 -13.55 -11.82
CA PRO A 58 8.44 -14.72 -12.70
C PRO A 58 7.07 -15.26 -13.15
N ASN A 59 6.01 -15.05 -12.39
CA ASN A 59 4.61 -15.24 -12.80
C ASN A 59 3.68 -14.40 -11.91
N ARG A 60 2.42 -14.23 -12.32
CA ARG A 60 1.42 -13.44 -11.58
C ARG A 60 1.25 -13.90 -10.13
N LEU A 61 1.24 -15.21 -9.89
CA LEU A 61 1.06 -15.77 -8.54
C LEU A 61 2.20 -15.33 -7.62
N PHE A 62 3.44 -15.47 -8.07
CA PHE A 62 4.61 -15.07 -7.31
C PHE A 62 4.58 -13.58 -6.98
N CYS A 63 4.32 -12.73 -7.98
CA CYS A 63 4.21 -11.29 -7.76
C CYS A 63 3.09 -10.93 -6.77
N SER A 64 1.94 -11.59 -6.88
CA SER A 64 0.80 -11.37 -5.97
C SER A 64 1.14 -11.75 -4.53
N ILE A 65 1.90 -12.82 -4.32
CA ILE A 65 2.38 -13.23 -3.00
C ILE A 65 3.38 -12.23 -2.43
N GLU A 66 4.34 -11.73 -3.22
CA GLU A 66 5.30 -10.73 -2.76
C GLU A 66 4.61 -9.41 -2.37
N LEU A 67 3.67 -8.93 -3.19
CA LEU A 67 2.85 -7.77 -2.85
C LEU A 67 2.00 -8.01 -1.59
N LEU A 68 1.47 -9.22 -1.42
CA LEU A 68 0.70 -9.56 -0.23
C LEU A 68 1.57 -9.55 1.04
N LYS A 69 2.83 -10.00 0.97
CA LYS A 69 3.77 -9.93 2.10
C LYS A 69 4.00 -8.49 2.52
N GLU A 70 4.30 -7.61 1.56
CA GLU A 70 4.51 -6.19 1.81
C GLU A 70 3.23 -5.53 2.36
N PHE A 71 2.08 -5.85 1.76
CA PHE A 71 0.78 -5.37 2.24
C PHE A 71 0.53 -5.76 3.70
N ILE A 72 0.78 -7.01 4.09
CA ILE A 72 0.59 -7.48 5.46
C ILE A 72 1.48 -6.68 6.43
N PHE A 73 2.75 -6.50 6.07
CA PHE A 73 3.70 -5.73 6.88
C PHE A 73 3.22 -4.28 7.09
N MET A 74 2.92 -3.58 5.99
CA MET A 74 2.44 -2.19 6.05
C MET A 74 1.09 -2.06 6.76
N TYR A 75 0.21 -3.05 6.59
CA TYR A 75 -1.11 -3.06 7.23
C TYR A 75 -0.99 -3.13 8.75
N PHE A 76 -0.11 -3.99 9.29
CA PHE A 76 0.07 -4.09 10.74
C PHE A 76 0.77 -2.86 11.33
N ASP A 77 1.70 -2.25 10.60
CA ASP A 77 2.38 -1.02 11.06
C ASP A 77 1.40 0.16 11.15
N SER A 78 0.49 0.28 10.19
CA SER A 78 -0.54 1.34 10.17
C SER A 78 -1.71 1.09 11.14
N ASN A 79 -1.88 -0.14 11.65
CA ASN A 79 -3.04 -0.55 12.47
C ASN A 79 -2.59 -1.21 13.80
N PRO A 80 -2.08 -0.42 14.77
CA PRO A 80 -1.45 -0.95 15.98
C PRO A 80 -2.39 -1.78 16.87
N THR A 81 -3.70 -1.57 16.81
CA THR A 81 -4.68 -2.33 17.62
C THR A 81 -4.76 -3.82 17.22
N ILE A 82 -4.59 -4.14 15.93
CA ILE A 82 -4.64 -5.52 15.43
C ILE A 82 -3.30 -6.23 15.74
N SER A 83 -2.17 -5.54 15.57
CA SER A 83 -0.83 -6.05 15.90
C SER A 83 -0.73 -6.45 17.38
N ASN A 84 -1.22 -5.59 18.28
CA ASN A 84 -1.26 -5.88 19.72
C ASN A 84 -2.17 -7.08 20.05
N ARG A 85 -3.28 -7.26 19.32
CA ARG A 85 -4.22 -8.38 19.54
C ARG A 85 -3.61 -9.73 19.14
N LEU A 86 -2.92 -9.80 18.00
CA LEU A 86 -2.21 -11.02 17.57
C LEU A 86 -1.13 -11.43 18.56
N ASN A 87 -0.28 -10.48 18.99
CA ASN A 87 0.79 -10.76 19.94
C ASN A 87 0.28 -11.27 21.30
N ASN A 88 -0.84 -10.74 21.78
CA ASN A 88 -1.44 -11.20 23.03
C ASN A 88 -2.08 -12.58 22.90
N HIS A 89 -2.71 -12.88 21.75
CA HIS A 89 -3.32 -14.19 21.52
C HIS A 89 -2.28 -15.32 21.39
N THR A 90 -1.12 -15.02 20.79
CA THR A 90 0.03 -15.96 20.72
C THR A 90 0.61 -16.24 22.11
N LYS A 91 0.66 -15.24 23.00
CA LYS A 91 1.12 -15.44 24.39
C LYS A 91 0.15 -16.29 25.21
N GLU A 92 -1.15 -16.16 24.99
CA GLU A 92 -2.18 -16.97 25.68
C GLU A 92 -2.20 -18.42 25.22
N THR A 93 -1.98 -18.69 23.94
CA THR A 93 -1.90 -20.07 23.41
C THR A 93 -0.63 -20.79 23.88
N VAL A 94 0.48 -20.09 24.04
CA VAL A 94 1.73 -20.67 24.58
C VAL A 94 1.66 -20.92 26.08
N LYS A 95 0.95 -20.09 26.86
CA LYS A 95 0.74 -20.31 28.32
C LYS A 95 -0.23 -21.44 28.66
N LYS A 96 -1.03 -21.93 27.70
CA LYS A 96 -2.00 -23.01 27.90
C LYS A 96 -1.47 -24.40 27.53
N LYS A 97 -0.16 -24.53 27.24
CA LYS A 97 0.53 -25.81 27.04
C LYS A 97 1.44 -26.12 28.21
#